data_AF-A0AAE1MD27-F1
#
_entry.id   AF-A0AAE1MD27-F1
#
_cell.length_a   1.000
_cell.length_b   1.000
_cell.length_c   1.000
_cell.angle_alpha   90.00
_cell.angle_beta   90.00
_cell.angle_gamma   90.00
#
_symmetry.space_group_name_H-M   'P 1'
#
loop_
_entity.id
_entity.type
_entity.pdbx_description
1 polymer ?
#
loop_
_entity_poly.entity_id
_entity_poly.type
_entity_poly.pdbx_seq_one_letter_code
_entity_poly.pdbx_strand_id
1 'polypeptide(L)'
;MAAIPHSIPDISINFRTPPPSPFASGRRSSLANDDILTKFLETSLRVPEPILLGKIFPKQKFLETPAKVDFRSLCSDDHEDVASSSNIVANSLARIGCF
;
A
#
# COMPACT_ATOMS: atom_id res chain seq x y z
N MET A 1 16.24 -17.34 42.07
CA MET A 1 15.62 -16.00 42.02
C MET A 1 15.39 -15.67 40.54
N ALA A 2 14.23 -16.02 39.99
CA ALA A 2 13.87 -15.74 38.60
C ALA A 2 13.05 -14.45 38.57
N ALA A 3 13.49 -13.45 37.80
CA ALA A 3 12.78 -12.19 37.65
C ALA A 3 11.55 -12.37 36.76
N ILE A 4 10.43 -11.77 37.19
CA ILE A 4 9.14 -11.75 36.49
C ILE A 4 9.29 -10.82 35.27
N PRO A 5 8.89 -11.23 34.05
CA PRO A 5 8.88 -10.31 32.92
C PRO A 5 7.76 -9.28 33.13
N HIS A 6 8.15 -8.01 33.22
CA HIS A 6 7.20 -6.89 33.32
C HIS A 6 6.32 -6.87 32.05
N SER A 7 5.01 -6.98 32.25
CA SER A 7 4.02 -6.83 31.18
C SER A 7 4.12 -5.43 30.57
N ILE A 8 4.28 -5.37 29.26
CA ILE A 8 4.19 -4.13 28.48
C ILE A 8 2.82 -3.52 28.79
N PRO A 9 2.75 -2.26 29.27
CA PRO A 9 1.46 -1.63 29.53
C PRO A 9 0.68 -1.58 28.21
N ASP A 10 -0.60 -1.95 28.27
CA ASP A 10 -1.56 -1.86 27.18
C ASP A 10 -1.75 -0.38 26.82
N ILE A 11 -0.84 0.16 25.99
CA ILE A 11 -0.96 1.49 25.43
C ILE A 11 -2.06 1.37 24.38
N SER A 12 -3.27 1.84 24.71
CA SER A 12 -4.33 2.02 23.73
C SER A 12 -3.83 3.02 22.67
N ILE A 13 -3.26 2.52 21.58
CA ILE A 13 -2.75 3.35 20.49
C ILE A 13 -3.96 4.04 19.85
N ASN A 14 -4.15 5.30 20.20
CA ASN A 14 -5.18 6.12 19.60
C ASN A 14 -4.68 6.54 18.20
N PHE A 15 -5.07 5.80 17.17
CA PHE A 15 -4.75 6.09 15.75
C PHE A 15 -5.43 7.36 15.22
N ARG A 16 -5.95 8.23 16.09
CA ARG A 16 -6.38 9.54 15.66
C ARG A 16 -5.14 10.28 15.19
N THR A 17 -5.07 10.44 13.88
CA THR A 17 -4.20 11.43 13.25
C THR A 17 -4.40 12.72 14.03
N PRO A 18 -3.33 13.36 14.53
CA PRO A 18 -3.46 14.65 15.19
C PRO A 18 -4.27 15.58 14.27
N PRO A 19 -5.15 16.44 14.83
CA PRO A 19 -5.88 17.38 14.02
C PRO A 19 -4.89 18.16 13.15
N PRO A 20 -5.21 18.39 11.86
CA PRO A 20 -4.30 19.11 10.98
C PRO A 20 -3.96 20.44 11.63
N SER A 21 -2.66 20.76 11.69
CA SER A 21 -2.19 22.02 12.23
C SER A 21 -2.97 23.18 11.59
N PRO A 22 -3.40 24.20 12.35
CA PRO A 22 -4.04 25.36 11.76
C PRO A 22 -3.10 25.95 10.72
N PHE A 23 -3.51 25.92 9.44
CA PHE A 23 -2.81 26.68 8.42
C PHE A 23 -2.92 28.15 8.82
N ALA A 24 -1.77 28.81 9.00
CA ALA A 24 -1.77 30.25 9.23
C ALA A 24 -2.52 30.91 8.06
N SER A 25 -3.73 31.41 8.32
CA SER A 25 -4.47 32.30 7.40
C SER A 25 -3.81 33.67 7.43
N GLY A 26 -2.50 33.68 7.19
CA GLY A 26 -1.60 34.72 7.65
C GLY A 26 -0.50 34.91 6.64
N ARG A 27 -0.64 36.00 5.89
CA ARG A 27 0.25 36.50 4.85
C ARG A 27 0.05 35.80 3.50
N ARG A 28 -0.84 36.40 2.69
CA ARG A 28 -0.67 36.43 1.23
C ARG A 28 0.73 36.99 0.96
N SER A 29 1.75 36.13 0.95
CA SER A 29 2.99 36.46 0.27
C SER A 29 2.55 36.71 -1.15
N SER A 30 2.61 37.95 -1.64
CA SER A 30 2.48 38.17 -3.07
C SER A 30 3.72 37.54 -3.70
N LEU A 31 3.68 36.23 -3.95
CA LEU A 31 4.55 35.68 -4.96
C LEU A 31 4.16 36.44 -6.22
N ALA A 32 5.14 36.93 -6.98
CA ALA A 32 4.89 37.68 -8.21
C ALA A 32 4.01 36.92 -9.23
N ASN A 33 3.71 35.64 -8.96
CA ASN A 33 2.98 34.70 -9.79
C ASN A 33 1.91 33.91 -8.99
N ASP A 34 1.23 34.55 -8.04
CA ASP A 34 0.14 33.92 -7.26
C ASP A 34 -0.94 33.31 -8.17
N ASP A 35 -1.20 33.93 -9.32
CA ASP A 35 -2.10 33.46 -10.38
C ASP A 35 -1.62 32.14 -11.01
N ILE A 36 -0.33 32.02 -11.30
CA ILE A 36 0.28 30.80 -11.86
C ILE A 36 0.22 29.67 -10.83
N LEU A 37 0.59 29.96 -9.57
CA LEU A 37 0.57 28.96 -8.50
C LEU A 37 -0.86 28.50 -8.21
N THR A 38 -1.82 29.43 -8.14
CA THR A 38 -3.23 29.12 -7.91
C THR A 38 -3.78 28.24 -9.04
N LYS A 39 -3.52 28.61 -10.30
CA LYS A 39 -3.92 27.82 -11.47
C LYS A 39 -3.28 26.43 -11.48
N PHE A 40 -2.00 26.33 -11.11
CA PHE A 40 -1.31 25.05 -10.99
C PHE A 40 -1.99 24.15 -9.96
N LEU A 41 -2.21 24.65 -8.74
CA LEU A 41 -2.85 23.87 -7.67
C LEU A 41 -4.29 23.46 -8.02
N GLU A 42 -5.08 24.35 -8.62
CA GLU A 42 -6.45 24.03 -9.08
C GLU A 42 -6.49 22.93 -10.15
N THR A 43 -5.42 22.76 -10.92
CA THR A 43 -5.32 21.73 -11.96
C THR A 43 -4.66 20.45 -11.47
N SER A 44 -3.64 20.54 -10.61
CA SER A 44 -2.84 19.40 -10.15
C SER A 44 -3.42 18.67 -8.94
N LEU A 45 -4.24 19.34 -8.11
CA LEU A 45 -4.88 18.69 -6.95
C LEU A 45 -6.11 17.84 -7.35
N ARG A 46 -6.44 17.78 -8.64
CA ARG A 46 -7.53 16.94 -9.12
C ARG A 46 -7.08 15.50 -9.06
N VAL A 47 -7.60 14.77 -8.06
CA VAL A 47 -7.57 13.31 -8.05
C VAL A 47 -8.29 12.87 -9.32
N PRO A 48 -7.63 12.16 -10.25
CA PRO A 48 -8.33 11.58 -11.38
C PRO A 48 -9.47 10.73 -10.82
N GLU A 49 -10.69 10.95 -11.29
CA GLU A 49 -11.77 10.05 -10.89
C GLU A 49 -11.37 8.64 -11.33
N PRO A 50 -11.47 7.63 -10.44
CA PRO A 50 -11.30 6.25 -10.84
C PRO A 50 -12.48 5.88 -11.72
N ILE A 51 -12.39 6.19 -13.00
CA ILE A 51 -13.37 5.75 -13.99
C ILE A 51 -13.18 4.25 -14.10
N LEU A 52 -14.06 3.48 -13.44
CA LEU A 52 -14.23 2.07 -13.72
C LEU A 52 -14.80 1.97 -15.13
N LEU A 53 -13.90 2.05 -16.12
CA LEU A 53 -14.19 1.83 -17.52
C LEU A 53 -14.62 0.37 -17.65
N GLY A 54 -15.89 0.09 -17.37
CA GLY A 54 -16.49 -1.25 -17.44
C GLY A 54 -16.41 -1.90 -18.82
N LYS A 55 -15.83 -1.20 -19.81
CA LYS A 55 -15.59 -1.67 -21.18
C LYS A 55 -14.22 -1.30 -21.76
N ILE A 56 -13.38 -0.50 -21.08
CA ILE A 56 -12.07 -0.02 -21.63
C ILE A 56 -10.88 -0.29 -20.70
N PHE A 57 -11.07 -0.86 -19.51
CA PHE A 57 -10.00 -1.74 -19.03
C PHE A 57 -9.86 -2.81 -20.11
N PRO A 58 -8.67 -3.01 -20.74
CA PRO A 58 -8.48 -4.13 -21.65
C PRO A 58 -8.92 -5.32 -20.85
N LYS A 59 -10.10 -5.91 -21.18
CA LYS A 59 -10.84 -6.85 -20.31
C LYS A 59 -9.78 -7.63 -19.61
N GLN A 60 -9.51 -7.34 -18.34
CA GLN A 60 -8.38 -7.95 -17.67
C GLN A 60 -8.86 -9.38 -17.61
N LYS A 61 -8.47 -10.14 -18.62
CA LYS A 61 -8.69 -11.55 -18.68
C LYS A 61 -7.81 -11.91 -17.50
N PHE A 62 -8.43 -12.10 -16.35
CA PHE A 62 -7.87 -12.91 -15.30
C PHE A 62 -7.70 -14.27 -15.98
N LEU A 63 -6.66 -14.39 -16.81
CA LEU A 63 -6.38 -15.57 -17.60
C LEU A 63 -6.13 -16.71 -16.62
N GLU A 64 -5.64 -16.37 -15.43
CA GLU A 64 -5.52 -17.25 -14.28
C GLU A 64 -5.82 -16.54 -12.96
N THR A 65 -6.40 -17.31 -12.06
CA THR A 65 -6.44 -17.00 -10.63
C THR A 65 -5.01 -17.06 -10.07
N PRO A 66 -4.60 -16.09 -9.22
CA PRO A 66 -3.31 -16.16 -8.54
C PRO A 66 -3.12 -17.49 -7.79
N ALA A 67 -1.88 -17.99 -7.76
CA ALA A 67 -1.59 -19.29 -7.19
C ALA A 67 -1.63 -19.22 -5.65
N LYS A 68 -2.45 -20.06 -5.02
CA LYS A 68 -2.44 -20.16 -3.55
C LYS A 68 -1.11 -20.74 -3.08
N VAL A 69 -0.39 -19.98 -2.26
CA VAL A 69 0.86 -20.41 -1.63
C VAL A 69 0.63 -20.68 -0.15
N ASP A 70 1.05 -21.85 0.33
CA ASP A 70 1.14 -22.13 1.76
C ASP A 70 2.48 -21.60 2.29
N PHE A 71 2.44 -20.63 3.19
CA PHE A 71 3.66 -20.08 3.78
C PHE A 71 4.35 -21.06 4.73
N ARG A 72 3.63 -22.07 5.24
CA ARG A 72 4.22 -23.08 6.11
C ARG A 72 5.17 -23.99 5.35
N SER A 73 4.86 -24.34 4.11
CA SER A 73 5.73 -25.17 3.28
C SER A 73 7.00 -24.43 2.83
N LEU A 74 6.95 -23.10 2.71
CA LEU A 74 8.14 -22.27 2.49
C LEU A 74 9.09 -22.24 3.69
N CYS A 75 8.58 -22.51 4.89
CA CYS A 75 9.35 -22.56 6.13
C CYS A 75 9.58 -23.99 6.63
N SER A 76 9.28 -25.01 5.81
CA SER A 76 9.51 -26.41 6.17
C SER A 76 11.02 -26.71 6.18
N ASP A 77 11.43 -27.68 6.99
CA ASP A 77 12.78 -28.25 6.90
C ASP A 77 12.89 -29.27 5.75
N ASP A 78 11.75 -29.66 5.16
CA ASP A 78 11.70 -30.57 4.01
C ASP A 78 12.06 -29.83 2.71
N HIS A 79 13.26 -30.12 2.20
CA HIS A 79 13.85 -29.44 1.05
C HIS A 79 12.99 -29.55 -0.23
N GLU A 80 12.25 -30.65 -0.40
CA GLU A 80 11.34 -30.85 -1.53
C GLU A 80 10.10 -29.95 -1.46
N ASP A 81 9.55 -29.75 -0.25
CA ASP A 81 8.38 -28.89 -0.03
C ASP A 81 8.74 -27.41 -0.21
N VAL A 82 9.91 -27.02 0.30
CA VAL A 82 10.45 -25.67 0.13
C VAL A 82 10.75 -25.39 -1.33
N ALA A 83 11.42 -26.31 -2.04
CA ALA A 83 11.76 -26.14 -3.45
C ALA A 83 10.50 -26.03 -4.31
N SER A 84 9.50 -26.88 -4.07
CA SER A 84 8.22 -26.86 -4.78
C SER A 84 7.46 -25.56 -4.58
N SER A 85 7.37 -25.09 -3.33
CA SER A 85 6.64 -23.87 -2.97
C SER A 85 7.35 -22.60 -3.47
N SER A 86 8.69 -22.57 -3.38
CA SER A 86 9.52 -21.50 -3.91
C SER A 86 9.40 -21.37 -5.43
N ASN A 87 9.33 -22.51 -6.13
CA ASN A 87 9.13 -22.55 -7.58
C ASN A 87 7.76 -21.97 -7.98
N ILE A 88 6.69 -22.29 -7.23
CA ILE A 88 5.36 -21.72 -7.45
C ILE A 88 5.38 -20.19 -7.29
N VAL A 89 6.03 -19.69 -6.23
CA VAL A 89 6.16 -18.24 -5.98
C VAL A 89 6.91 -17.56 -7.12
N ALA A 90 8.07 -18.10 -7.51
CA ALA A 90 8.91 -17.55 -8.57
C ALA A 90 8.16 -17.49 -9.92
N ASN A 91 7.48 -18.58 -10.29
CA ASN A 91 6.72 -18.63 -11.54
C ASN A 91 5.51 -17.68 -11.54
N SER A 92 4.82 -17.57 -10.41
CA SER A 92 3.64 -16.70 -10.30
C SER A 92 4.03 -15.23 -10.40
N LEU A 93 5.14 -14.84 -9.75
CA LEU A 93 5.70 -13.50 -9.85
C LEU A 93 6.18 -13.20 -11.29
N ALA A 94 6.85 -14.14 -11.94
CA ALA A 94 7.33 -13.96 -13.31
C ALA A 94 6.18 -13.86 -14.34
N ARG A 95 5.07 -14.57 -14.13
CA ARG A 95 3.98 -14.64 -15.10
C ARG A 95 2.89 -13.59 -14.90
N ILE A 96 2.46 -13.39 -13.64
CA ILE A 96 1.29 -12.55 -13.31
C ILE A 96 1.71 -11.38 -12.41
N GLY A 97 2.84 -11.49 -11.70
CA GLY A 97 3.29 -10.49 -10.75
C GLY A 97 2.69 -10.65 -9.34
N CYS A 98 1.87 -11.68 -9.13
CA CYS A 98 1.25 -11.99 -7.84
C CYS A 98 0.95 -13.49 -7.69
N PHE A 99 0.69 -13.92 -6.46
CA PHE A 99 0.26 -15.25 -6.04
C PHE A 99 -0.73 -15.09 -4.86
#